data_AF-A0AAN8QXZ4-F1
#
_entry.id   AF-A0AAN8QXZ4-F1
#
_cell.length_a   1.000
_cell.length_b   1.000
_cell.length_c   1.000
_cell.angle_alpha   90.00
_cell.angle_beta   90.00
_cell.angle_gamma   90.00
#
_symmetry.space_group_name_H-M   'P 1'
#
loop_
_entity.id
_entity.type
_entity.pdbx_description
1 polymer ?
#
loop_
_entity_poly.entity_id
_entity_poly.type
_entity_poly.pdbx_seq_one_letter_code
_entity_poly.pdbx_strand_id
1 'polypeptide(L)'
;MSNPMAYFMLAKRRGFHFRQLILIIELYSHYDVYNYLRQIALTLCSDKVSEVRWISYKLVVEILQKMYACGAHELGLNFINELIVRFCHCPKWVGRQAFAFICQAIVEEDCMPMDQFAQHLLPSLLSLSLDPVANVRVLVAKALRQSVMEKAYFKEPGSAYLDELEETVMALQADKDRDPFNHSSLRLSGVGSFLFLIPSRTEEHERRNLMQVGRARLLPAERQRAPQAGEVPVLW
;
A
#
# COMPACT_ATOMS: atom_id res chain seq x y z
N MET A 1 6.35 -14.95 32.70
CA MET A 1 6.76 -14.45 31.38
C MET A 1 5.54 -13.86 30.70
N SER A 2 5.40 -12.54 30.74
CA SER A 2 4.19 -11.83 30.31
C SER A 2 4.13 -11.74 28.79
N ASN A 3 3.03 -12.21 28.19
CA ASN A 3 2.83 -12.28 26.74
C ASN A 3 2.78 -10.86 26.12
N PRO A 4 3.71 -10.48 25.23
CA PRO A 4 3.74 -9.17 24.58
C PRO A 4 2.44 -8.83 23.81
N MET A 5 1.72 -9.85 23.34
CA MET A 5 0.46 -9.69 22.62
C MET A 5 -0.70 -9.24 23.54
N ALA A 6 -0.61 -9.50 24.85
CA ALA A 6 -1.64 -9.07 25.81
C ALA A 6 -1.60 -7.56 26.07
N TYR A 7 -0.41 -6.96 26.10
CA TYR A 7 -0.25 -5.50 26.17
C TYR A 7 -0.77 -4.81 24.90
N PHE A 8 -0.55 -5.43 23.75
CA PHE A 8 -1.02 -4.94 22.45
C PHE A 8 -2.55 -4.96 22.32
N MET A 9 -3.20 -6.01 22.83
CA MET A 9 -4.66 -6.10 22.91
C MET A 9 -5.27 -5.13 23.94
N LEU A 10 -4.52 -4.74 24.99
CA LEU A 10 -4.92 -3.65 25.90
C LEU A 10 -4.76 -2.27 25.23
N ALA A 11 -3.74 -2.07 24.40
CA ALA A 11 -3.55 -0.85 23.60
C ALA A 11 -4.68 -0.64 22.57
N LYS A 12 -5.23 -1.73 22.04
CA LYS A 12 -6.44 -1.73 21.17
C LYS A 12 -7.70 -1.16 21.85
N ARG A 13 -7.77 -1.19 23.19
CA ARG A 13 -8.94 -0.71 23.98
C ARG A 13 -8.81 0.73 24.49
N ARG A 14 -7.65 1.40 24.36
CA ARG A 14 -7.41 2.73 24.94
C ARG A 14 -7.01 3.82 23.95
N GLY A 15 -7.02 3.56 22.65
CA GLY A 15 -6.47 4.50 21.68
C GLY A 15 -4.95 4.44 21.77
N PHE A 16 -4.33 3.85 20.75
CA PHE A 16 -2.89 3.79 20.63
C PHE A 16 -2.34 5.22 20.66
N HIS A 17 -1.82 5.67 21.81
CA HIS A 17 -1.22 6.99 21.90
C HIS A 17 0.11 6.94 21.15
N PHE A 18 0.08 7.13 19.83
CA PHE A 18 1.26 7.32 18.97
C PHE A 18 2.27 8.28 19.61
N ARG A 19 1.75 9.27 20.34
CA ARG A 19 2.49 10.22 21.18
C ARG A 19 3.45 9.56 22.20
N GLN A 20 3.07 8.45 22.83
CA GLN A 20 3.96 7.73 23.76
C GLN A 20 5.09 7.01 23.01
N LEU A 21 4.81 6.53 21.79
CA LEU A 21 5.80 5.83 20.98
C LEU A 21 6.87 6.78 20.43
N ILE A 22 6.47 7.99 20.01
CA ILE A 22 7.40 9.07 19.63
C ILE A 22 8.34 9.41 20.79
N LEU A 23 7.79 9.59 22.00
CA LEU A 23 8.59 9.89 23.19
C LEU A 23 9.63 8.79 23.48
N ILE A 24 9.30 7.52 23.22
CA ILE A 24 10.25 6.41 23.36
C ILE A 24 11.36 6.52 22.29
N ILE A 25 11.06 6.86 21.04
CA ILE A 25 12.08 7.01 19.99
C ILE A 25 13.02 8.18 20.28
N GLU A 26 12.51 9.27 20.85
CA GLU A 26 13.30 10.41 21.26
C GLU A 26 14.28 10.06 22.40
N LEU A 27 13.81 9.34 23.41
CA LEU A 27 14.57 9.05 24.64
C LEU A 27 15.62 7.95 24.48
N TYR A 28 15.44 7.02 23.55
CA TYR A 28 16.33 5.88 23.37
C TYR A 28 17.44 6.16 22.34
N SER A 29 18.56 5.42 22.47
CA SER A 29 19.64 5.47 21.50
C SER A 29 19.18 4.96 20.13
N HIS A 30 19.81 5.43 19.05
CA HIS A 30 19.49 4.94 17.69
C HIS A 30 19.73 3.43 17.56
N TYR A 31 20.71 2.86 18.27
CA TYR A 31 20.91 1.42 18.33
C TYR A 31 19.75 0.68 19.00
N ASP A 32 19.25 1.16 20.15
CA ASP A 32 18.13 0.52 20.84
C ASP A 32 16.85 0.62 20.02
N VAL A 33 16.58 1.79 19.44
CA VAL A 33 15.44 1.99 18.53
C VAL A 33 15.52 1.00 17.37
N TYR A 34 16.68 0.88 16.72
CA TYR A 34 16.88 -0.05 15.61
C TYR A 34 16.78 -1.52 16.02
N ASN A 35 17.27 -1.90 17.20
CA ASN A 35 17.26 -3.29 17.64
C ASN A 35 15.88 -3.76 18.16
N TYR A 36 15.15 -2.89 18.85
CA TYR A 36 13.92 -3.26 19.53
C TYR A 36 12.65 -2.79 18.81
N LEU A 37 12.61 -1.55 18.31
CA LEU A 37 11.39 -0.97 17.72
C LEU A 37 11.22 -1.33 16.25
N ARG A 38 12.31 -1.57 15.53
CA ARG A 38 12.31 -1.94 14.12
C ARG A 38 11.42 -3.14 13.81
N GLN A 39 11.61 -4.26 14.53
CA GLN A 39 10.82 -5.47 14.28
C GLN A 39 9.35 -5.30 14.65
N ILE A 40 9.06 -4.48 15.66
CA ILE A 40 7.69 -4.11 16.03
C ILE A 40 7.07 -3.34 14.86
N ALA A 41 7.72 -2.28 14.36
CA ALA A 41 7.25 -1.49 13.24
C ALA A 41 6.95 -2.35 12.00
N LEU A 42 7.91 -3.19 11.59
CA LEU A 42 7.74 -4.11 10.45
C LEU A 42 6.57 -5.09 10.62
N THR A 43 6.30 -5.52 11.84
CA THR A 43 5.18 -6.42 12.13
C THR A 43 3.84 -5.69 12.04
N LEU A 44 3.77 -4.47 12.57
CA LEU A 44 2.56 -3.64 12.57
C LEU A 44 2.18 -3.14 11.17
N CYS A 45 3.17 -2.90 10.30
CA CYS A 45 2.92 -2.58 8.88
C CYS A 45 2.17 -3.70 8.14
N SER A 46 2.19 -4.92 8.66
CA SER A 46 1.47 -6.08 8.13
C SER A 46 0.21 -6.44 8.93
N ASP A 47 -0.23 -5.60 9.87
CA ASP A 47 -1.38 -5.90 10.74
C ASP A 47 -2.67 -6.08 9.91
N LYS A 48 -3.62 -6.83 10.46
CA LYS A 48 -4.91 -7.08 9.80
C LYS A 48 -5.83 -5.86 9.82
N VAL A 49 -5.63 -4.95 10.77
CA VAL A 49 -6.39 -3.72 10.96
C VAL A 49 -5.70 -2.57 10.21
N SER A 50 -6.43 -1.91 9.33
CA SER A 50 -5.94 -0.82 8.47
C SER A 50 -5.39 0.36 9.28
N GLU A 51 -6.06 0.75 10.35
CA GLU A 51 -5.64 1.87 11.22
C GLU A 51 -4.32 1.57 11.92
N VAL A 52 -4.10 0.31 12.31
CA VAL A 52 -2.82 -0.12 12.90
C VAL A 52 -1.70 0.01 11.88
N ARG A 53 -1.94 -0.45 10.64
CA ARG A 53 -0.96 -0.28 9.54
C ARG A 53 -0.63 1.19 9.30
N TRP A 54 -1.65 2.06 9.25
CA TRP A 54 -1.45 3.50 9.06
C TRP A 54 -0.56 4.12 10.13
N ILE A 55 -0.84 3.87 11.41
CA ILE A 55 -0.03 4.36 12.53
C ILE A 55 1.39 3.81 12.46
N SER A 56 1.55 2.55 12.02
CA SER A 56 2.87 1.93 11.91
C SER A 56 3.75 2.49 10.79
N TYR A 57 3.17 3.04 9.71
CA TYR A 57 3.96 3.72 8.69
C TYR A 57 4.60 4.99 9.25
N LYS A 58 3.87 5.74 10.08
CA LYS A 58 4.45 6.88 10.82
C LYS A 58 5.56 6.44 11.77
N LEU A 59 5.41 5.29 12.42
CA LEU A 59 6.50 4.74 13.24
C LEU A 59 7.74 4.40 12.40
N VAL A 60 7.58 3.88 11.18
CA VAL A 60 8.72 3.65 10.27
C VAL A 60 9.44 4.97 9.95
N VAL A 61 8.68 6.03 9.66
CA VAL A 61 9.21 7.38 9.42
C VAL A 61 10.03 7.87 10.62
N GLU A 62 9.48 7.82 11.83
CA GLU A 62 10.17 8.27 13.05
C GLU A 62 11.47 7.50 13.31
N ILE A 63 11.46 6.18 13.09
CA ILE A 63 12.67 5.35 13.24
C ILE A 63 13.72 5.74 12.20
N LEU A 64 13.34 5.90 10.93
CA LEU A 64 14.27 6.32 9.88
C LEU A 64 14.82 7.72 10.17
N GLN A 65 13.96 8.66 10.53
CA GLN A 65 14.34 10.02 10.88
C GLN A 65 15.38 10.04 12.00
N LYS A 66 15.17 9.24 13.05
CA LYS A 66 16.14 9.09 14.15
C LYS A 66 17.50 8.60 13.64
N MET A 67 17.54 7.61 12.73
CA MET A 67 18.80 7.10 12.19
C MET A 67 19.57 8.18 11.43
N TYR A 68 18.88 8.91 10.53
CA TYR A 68 19.50 9.98 9.75
C TYR A 68 19.89 11.19 10.62
N ALA A 69 19.05 11.58 11.58
CA ALA A 69 19.34 12.69 12.50
C ALA A 69 20.54 12.39 13.43
N CYS A 70 20.76 11.13 13.79
CA CYS A 70 21.93 10.71 14.58
C CYS A 70 23.16 10.39 13.71
N GLY A 71 23.11 10.53 12.38
CA GLY A 71 24.21 10.17 11.48
C GLY A 71 24.44 8.67 11.32
N ALA A 72 23.53 7.82 11.82
CA ALA A 72 23.60 6.36 11.75
C ALA A 72 23.08 5.84 10.39
N HIS A 73 23.63 6.35 9.29
CA HIS A 73 23.17 6.10 7.93
C HIS A 73 23.18 4.60 7.57
N GLU A 74 24.18 3.84 8.02
CA GLU A 74 24.24 2.39 7.78
C GLU A 74 23.04 1.65 8.38
N LEU A 75 22.59 2.04 9.58
CA LEU A 75 21.38 1.48 10.19
C LEU A 75 20.13 1.88 9.40
N GLY A 76 20.07 3.13 8.95
CA GLY A 76 19.00 3.63 8.07
C GLY A 76 18.89 2.81 6.78
N LEU A 77 20.01 2.58 6.10
CA LEU A 77 20.09 1.76 4.88
C LEU A 77 19.72 0.31 5.12
N ASN A 78 20.19 -0.29 6.22
CA ASN A 78 19.78 -1.65 6.58
C ASN A 78 18.26 -1.72 6.80
N PHE A 79 17.68 -0.71 7.45
CA PHE A 79 16.23 -0.67 7.65
C PHE A 79 15.47 -0.52 6.32
N ILE A 80 15.93 0.33 5.41
CA ILE A 80 15.38 0.50 4.06
C ILE A 80 15.40 -0.82 3.29
N ASN A 81 16.53 -1.53 3.30
CA ASN A 81 16.66 -2.83 2.64
C ASN A 81 15.64 -3.85 3.19
N GLU A 82 15.41 -3.85 4.50
CA GLU A 82 14.38 -4.70 5.09
C GLU A 82 12.96 -4.31 4.68
N LEU A 83 12.66 -3.01 4.54
CA LEU A 83 11.38 -2.55 4.02
C LEU A 83 11.15 -3.02 2.58
N ILE A 84 12.16 -2.91 1.72
CA ILE A 84 12.11 -3.36 0.33
C ILE A 84 11.87 -4.88 0.26
N VAL A 85 12.70 -5.67 0.94
CA VAL A 85 12.59 -7.13 0.95
C VAL A 85 11.23 -7.58 1.47
N ARG A 86 10.73 -6.94 2.52
CA ARG A 86 9.51 -7.38 3.20
C ARG A 86 8.22 -6.92 2.52
N PHE A 87 8.21 -5.71 1.96
CA PHE A 87 6.99 -5.08 1.43
C PHE A 87 7.00 -4.95 -0.09
N CYS A 88 8.07 -4.45 -0.71
CA CYS A 88 8.13 -4.31 -2.17
C CYS A 88 8.06 -5.66 -2.86
N HIS A 89 8.81 -6.65 -2.37
CA HIS A 89 8.82 -8.01 -2.90
C HIS A 89 7.79 -8.93 -2.21
N CYS A 90 6.81 -8.37 -1.50
CA CYS A 90 5.80 -9.16 -0.81
C CYS A 90 4.97 -9.96 -1.82
N PRO A 91 4.77 -11.29 -1.63
CA PRO A 91 3.95 -12.08 -2.53
C PRO A 91 2.48 -11.63 -2.51
N LYS A 92 2.03 -11.03 -1.40
CA LYS A 92 0.68 -10.47 -1.26
C LYS A 92 0.66 -9.02 -1.71
N TRP A 93 -0.29 -8.70 -2.59
CA TRP A 93 -0.50 -7.34 -3.10
C TRP A 93 -0.70 -6.30 -1.99
N VAL A 94 -1.35 -6.67 -0.87
CA VAL A 94 -1.50 -5.79 0.31
C VAL A 94 -0.17 -5.36 0.92
N GLY A 95 0.85 -6.23 0.90
CA GLY A 95 2.19 -5.87 1.37
C GLY A 95 2.88 -4.90 0.41
N ARG A 96 2.67 -5.04 -0.89
CA ARG A 96 3.21 -4.13 -1.91
C ARG A 96 2.51 -2.76 -1.87
N GLN A 97 1.22 -2.73 -1.58
CA GLN A 97 0.52 -1.48 -1.26
C GLN A 97 1.10 -0.80 -0.01
N ALA A 98 1.41 -1.57 1.03
CA ALA A 98 2.05 -1.03 2.23
C ALA A 98 3.39 -0.37 1.89
N PHE A 99 4.18 -0.95 0.99
CA PHE A 99 5.41 -0.32 0.51
C PHE A 99 5.16 1.06 -0.11
N ALA A 100 4.17 1.18 -1.02
CA ALA A 100 3.84 2.46 -1.63
C ALA A 100 3.41 3.51 -0.59
N PHE A 101 2.61 3.13 0.42
CA PHE A 101 2.23 4.02 1.52
C PHE A 101 3.41 4.41 2.42
N ILE A 102 4.34 3.49 2.68
CA ILE A 102 5.54 3.78 3.47
C ILE A 102 6.41 4.79 2.72
N CYS A 103 6.64 4.59 1.41
CA CYS A 103 7.38 5.55 0.59
C CYS A 103 6.71 6.92 0.55
N GLN A 104 5.37 6.96 0.43
CA GLN A 104 4.61 8.20 0.51
C GLN A 104 4.83 8.92 1.86
N ALA A 105 4.70 8.20 2.98
CA ALA A 105 4.89 8.78 4.31
C ALA A 105 6.32 9.30 4.54
N ILE A 106 7.34 8.57 4.07
CA ILE A 106 8.76 8.97 4.13
C ILE A 106 8.98 10.31 3.41
N VAL A 107 8.38 10.46 2.23
CA VAL A 107 8.49 11.68 1.43
C VAL A 107 7.71 12.82 2.07
N GLU A 108 6.46 12.59 2.48
CA GLU A 108 5.61 13.63 3.07
C GLU A 108 6.20 14.25 4.34
N GLU A 109 6.83 13.43 5.18
CA GLU A 109 7.39 13.85 6.47
C GLU A 109 8.88 14.26 6.38
N ASP A 110 9.48 14.28 5.19
CA ASP A 110 10.89 14.67 4.96
C ASP A 110 11.87 13.97 5.91
N CYS A 111 11.67 12.66 6.17
CA CYS A 111 12.41 11.97 7.23
C CYS A 111 13.86 11.64 6.87
N MET A 112 14.26 11.83 5.62
CA MET A 112 15.61 11.59 5.12
C MET A 112 15.91 12.50 3.93
N PRO A 113 17.19 12.73 3.58
CA PRO A 113 17.56 13.46 2.38
C PRO A 113 16.96 12.84 1.10
N MET A 114 16.46 13.67 0.19
CA MET A 114 15.77 13.21 -1.02
C MET A 114 16.69 12.47 -2.00
N ASP A 115 17.99 12.75 -2.00
CA ASP A 115 18.99 11.98 -2.76
C ASP A 115 19.05 10.53 -2.26
N GLN A 116 18.99 10.31 -0.94
CA GLN A 116 18.98 8.99 -0.35
C GLN A 116 17.67 8.24 -0.69
N PHE A 117 16.54 8.95 -0.70
CA PHE A 117 15.27 8.36 -1.13
C PHE A 117 15.32 7.97 -2.61
N ALA A 118 15.79 8.88 -3.47
CA ALA A 118 15.93 8.66 -4.91
C ALA A 118 16.87 7.49 -5.23
N GLN A 119 17.95 7.34 -4.47
CA GLN A 119 18.92 6.27 -4.67
C GLN A 119 18.40 4.90 -4.23
N HIS A 120 17.70 4.82 -3.08
CA HIS A 120 17.44 3.54 -2.42
C HIS A 120 15.98 3.08 -2.46
N LEU A 121 15.02 3.99 -2.42
CA LEU A 121 13.59 3.65 -2.34
C LEU A 121 12.85 3.88 -3.66
N LEU A 122 13.19 4.95 -4.39
CA LEU A 122 12.51 5.30 -5.63
C LEU A 122 12.57 4.20 -6.71
N PRO A 123 13.71 3.51 -6.96
CA PRO A 123 13.75 2.45 -7.98
C PRO A 123 12.80 1.29 -7.62
N SER A 124 12.72 0.93 -6.34
CA SER A 124 11.80 -0.08 -5.84
C SER A 124 10.34 0.38 -5.99
N LEU A 125 10.04 1.65 -5.73
CA LEU A 125 8.71 2.21 -5.90
C LEU A 125 8.28 2.23 -7.38
N LEU A 126 9.18 2.63 -8.28
CA LEU A 126 8.95 2.62 -9.72
C LEU A 126 8.74 1.21 -10.27
N SER A 127 9.42 0.21 -9.73
CA SER A 127 9.18 -1.20 -10.11
C SER A 127 7.73 -1.65 -9.90
N LEU A 128 7.03 -1.08 -8.91
CA LEU A 128 5.63 -1.37 -8.63
C LEU A 128 4.66 -0.67 -9.60
N SER A 129 5.12 0.24 -10.44
CA SER A 129 4.29 0.82 -11.52
C SER A 129 3.83 -0.25 -12.51
N LEU A 130 4.57 -1.35 -12.62
CA LEU A 130 4.28 -2.50 -13.48
C LEU A 130 3.61 -3.66 -12.72
N ASP A 131 3.12 -3.42 -11.49
CA ASP A 131 2.51 -4.48 -10.67
C ASP A 131 1.31 -5.13 -11.38
N PRO A 132 1.14 -6.46 -11.32
CA PRO A 132 -0.01 -7.12 -11.93
C PRO A 132 -1.35 -6.67 -11.30
N VAL A 133 -1.35 -6.11 -10.10
CA VAL A 133 -2.56 -5.67 -9.39
C VAL A 133 -2.78 -4.17 -9.56
N ALA A 134 -3.86 -3.79 -10.25
CA ALA A 134 -4.22 -2.39 -10.50
C ALA A 134 -4.30 -1.52 -9.22
N ASN A 135 -4.77 -2.08 -8.10
CA ASN A 135 -4.83 -1.37 -6.81
C ASN A 135 -3.44 -0.99 -6.27
N VAL A 136 -2.40 -1.74 -6.60
CA VAL A 136 -1.01 -1.38 -6.25
C VAL A 136 -0.57 -0.24 -7.17
N ARG A 137 -0.77 -0.37 -8.48
CA ARG A 137 -0.42 0.63 -9.49
C ARG A 137 -1.05 2.00 -9.22
N VAL A 138 -2.32 2.04 -8.79
CA VAL A 138 -3.01 3.30 -8.42
C VAL A 138 -2.37 3.97 -7.21
N LEU A 139 -1.93 3.21 -6.21
CA LEU A 139 -1.24 3.77 -5.05
C LEU A 139 0.14 4.29 -5.40
N VAL A 140 0.87 3.60 -6.29
CA VAL A 140 2.15 4.11 -6.82
C VAL A 140 1.91 5.42 -7.56
N ALA A 141 0.94 5.48 -8.47
CA ALA A 141 0.59 6.71 -9.18
C ALA A 141 0.27 7.87 -8.21
N LYS A 142 -0.45 7.56 -7.13
CA LYS A 142 -0.78 8.52 -6.07
C LYS A 142 0.48 9.01 -5.35
N ALA A 143 1.32 8.10 -4.87
CA ALA A 143 2.55 8.44 -4.15
C ALA A 143 3.50 9.28 -5.02
N LEU A 144 3.65 8.91 -6.30
CA LEU A 144 4.48 9.65 -7.25
C LEU A 144 3.91 11.07 -7.46
N ARG A 145 2.63 11.17 -7.83
CA ARG A 145 2.01 12.43 -8.23
C ARG A 145 1.76 13.40 -7.08
N GLN A 146 1.37 12.90 -5.90
CA GLN A 146 0.95 13.74 -4.77
C GLN A 146 2.08 14.02 -3.78
N SER A 147 3.16 13.24 -3.80
CA SER A 147 4.22 13.35 -2.79
C SER A 147 5.60 13.48 -3.43
N VAL A 148 6.05 12.50 -4.22
CA VAL A 148 7.42 12.49 -4.79
C VAL A 148 7.62 13.69 -5.71
N MET A 149 6.78 13.83 -6.73
CA MET A 149 6.89 14.91 -7.72
C MET A 149 6.63 16.29 -7.11
N GLU A 150 6.12 16.38 -5.88
CA GLU A 150 5.93 17.67 -5.20
C GLU A 150 7.21 18.21 -4.57
N LYS A 151 8.22 17.37 -4.34
CA LYS A 151 9.50 17.80 -3.76
C LYS A 151 10.35 18.53 -4.78
N ALA A 152 10.98 19.63 -4.34
CA ALA A 152 11.83 20.47 -5.19
C ALA A 152 12.95 19.66 -5.87
N TYR A 153 13.53 18.68 -5.17
CA TYR A 153 14.58 17.79 -5.69
C TYR A 153 14.21 17.11 -7.01
N PHE A 154 12.94 16.74 -7.21
CA PHE A 154 12.47 16.08 -8.43
C PHE A 154 11.92 17.06 -9.47
N LYS A 155 11.77 18.35 -9.13
CA LYS A 155 11.29 19.42 -10.04
C LYS A 155 12.42 20.18 -10.72
N GLU A 156 13.68 19.94 -10.34
CA GLU A 156 14.82 20.64 -10.93
C GLU A 156 14.96 20.29 -12.43
N PRO A 157 14.97 21.29 -13.32
CA PRO A 157 15.18 21.07 -14.75
C PRO A 157 16.53 20.39 -14.99
N GLY A 158 16.52 19.24 -15.68
CA GLY A 158 17.71 18.42 -15.92
C GLY A 158 18.02 17.40 -14.83
N SER A 159 17.14 17.21 -13.84
CA SER A 159 17.23 16.05 -12.95
C SER A 159 17.02 14.76 -13.76
N ALA A 160 17.84 13.73 -13.51
CA ALA A 160 17.75 12.44 -14.20
C ALA A 160 16.41 11.72 -13.97
N TYR A 161 15.64 12.15 -12.96
CA TYR A 161 14.41 11.49 -12.52
C TYR A 161 13.14 12.13 -13.06
N LEU A 162 13.16 13.41 -13.46
CA LEU A 162 11.94 14.13 -13.86
C LEU A 162 11.25 13.46 -15.06
N ASP A 163 12.01 13.18 -16.11
CA ASP A 163 11.48 12.56 -17.34
C ASP A 163 10.92 11.15 -17.04
N GLU A 164 11.65 10.34 -16.27
CA GLU A 164 11.24 8.99 -15.89
C GLU A 164 9.96 9.01 -15.03
N LEU A 165 9.86 9.95 -14.08
CA LEU A 165 8.68 10.12 -13.23
C LEU A 165 7.45 10.56 -14.03
N GLU A 166 7.62 11.53 -14.94
CA GLU A 166 6.55 12.00 -15.80
C GLU A 166 6.04 10.89 -16.73
N GLU A 167 6.95 10.18 -17.40
CA GLU A 167 6.61 9.04 -18.27
C GLU A 167 5.86 7.96 -17.48
N THR A 168 6.37 7.59 -16.30
CA THR A 168 5.74 6.58 -15.43
C THR A 168 4.34 7.00 -15.02
N VAL A 169 4.15 8.25 -14.61
CA VAL A 169 2.83 8.76 -14.21
C VAL A 169 1.88 8.83 -15.41
N MET A 170 2.33 9.21 -16.60
CA MET A 170 1.51 9.19 -17.82
C MET A 170 1.10 7.76 -18.19
N ALA A 171 2.02 6.80 -18.13
CA ALA A 171 1.72 5.38 -18.39
C ALA A 171 0.70 4.84 -17.39
N LEU A 172 0.87 5.13 -16.10
CA LEU A 172 -0.10 4.78 -15.05
C LEU A 172 -1.45 5.49 -15.23
N GLN A 173 -1.47 6.64 -15.90
CA GLN A 173 -2.69 7.37 -16.23
C GLN A 173 -3.48 6.74 -17.38
N ALA A 174 -2.78 6.18 -18.37
CA ALA A 174 -3.33 5.50 -19.53
C ALA A 174 -3.72 4.03 -19.25
N ASP A 175 -3.50 3.54 -18.02
CA ASP A 175 -3.77 2.16 -17.61
C ASP A 175 -5.26 1.78 -17.80
N LYS A 176 -5.48 0.72 -18.61
CA LYS A 176 -6.80 0.26 -19.06
C LYS A 176 -7.60 -0.47 -17.99
N ASP A 177 -6.94 -0.99 -16.94
CA ASP A 177 -7.61 -1.71 -15.85
C ASP A 177 -8.16 -0.76 -14.76
N ARG A 178 -8.19 0.54 -15.03
CA ARG A 178 -8.68 1.56 -14.09
C ARG A 178 -10.19 1.44 -13.87
N ASP A 179 -10.57 0.95 -12.70
CA ASP A 179 -11.94 1.08 -12.19
C ASP A 179 -12.29 2.58 -12.04
N PRO A 180 -13.40 3.06 -12.62
CA PRO A 180 -13.84 4.46 -12.50
C PRO A 180 -13.97 4.94 -11.05
N PHE A 181 -14.20 4.05 -10.07
CA PHE A 181 -14.24 4.40 -8.65
C PHE A 181 -12.87 4.86 -8.10
N ASN A 182 -11.75 4.41 -8.70
CA ASN A 182 -10.41 4.85 -8.29
C ASN A 182 -10.03 6.24 -8.83
N HIS A 183 -10.71 6.73 -9.88
CA HIS A 183 -10.45 8.03 -10.48
C HIS A 183 -10.80 9.20 -9.53
N SER A 184 -11.80 9.05 -8.67
CA SER A 184 -12.14 10.03 -7.63
C SER A 184 -11.10 10.07 -6.51
N SER A 185 -10.52 8.93 -6.13
CA SER A 185 -9.50 8.85 -5.06
C SER A 185 -8.15 9.47 -5.43
N LEU A 186 -7.79 9.53 -6.71
CA LEU A 186 -6.63 10.27 -7.21
C LEU A 186 -6.81 11.80 -7.14
N ARG A 187 -8.06 12.28 -7.05
CA ARG A 187 -8.41 13.72 -6.98
C ARG A 187 -8.68 14.21 -5.55
N LEU A 188 -8.85 13.32 -4.58
CA LEU A 188 -9.19 13.69 -3.20
C LEU A 188 -7.92 13.82 -2.36
N SER A 189 -7.53 15.07 -2.09
CA SER A 189 -6.42 15.50 -1.21
C SER A 189 -6.72 15.39 0.29
N GLY A 190 -7.78 14.69 0.68
CA GLY A 190 -8.25 14.61 2.07
C GLY A 190 -7.81 13.33 2.79
N VAL A 191 -7.25 13.50 4.00
CA VAL A 191 -6.85 12.46 4.98
C VAL A 191 -7.94 11.40 5.23
N GLY A 192 -9.22 11.74 5.03
CA GLY A 192 -10.36 10.81 5.20
C GLY A 192 -10.60 9.81 4.05
N SER A 193 -9.93 9.97 2.91
CA SER A 193 -10.19 9.13 1.70
C SER A 193 -9.41 7.81 1.69
N PHE A 194 -8.52 7.59 2.66
CA PHE A 194 -7.58 6.47 2.69
C PHE A 194 -8.18 5.15 3.22
N LEU A 195 -9.26 5.20 4.01
CA LEU A 195 -9.95 3.98 4.47
C LEU A 195 -10.56 3.16 3.31
N PHE A 196 -10.95 3.82 2.22
CA PHE A 196 -11.57 3.16 1.07
C PHE A 196 -10.60 2.37 0.16
N LEU A 197 -9.29 2.57 0.31
CA LEU A 197 -8.29 1.89 -0.54
C LEU A 197 -7.59 0.70 0.11
N ILE A 198 -7.93 0.40 1.37
CA ILE A 198 -7.33 -0.68 2.13
C ILE A 198 -8.44 -1.69 2.45
N PRO A 199 -8.71 -2.69 1.59
CA PRO A 199 -9.72 -3.67 1.88
C PRO A 199 -9.38 -4.41 3.17
N SER A 200 -10.34 -4.40 4.09
CA SER A 200 -10.27 -5.24 5.28
C SER A 200 -10.33 -6.70 4.84
N ARG A 201 -9.69 -7.62 5.57
CA ARG A 201 -9.73 -9.06 5.26
C ARG A 201 -11.16 -9.62 5.18
N THR A 202 -12.12 -8.94 5.82
CA THR A 202 -13.57 -9.14 5.76
C THR A 202 -14.16 -8.80 4.39
N GLU A 203 -13.80 -7.66 3.81
CA GLU A 203 -14.30 -7.20 2.50
C GLU A 203 -13.71 -8.01 1.34
N GLU A 204 -12.48 -8.52 1.49
CA GLU A 204 -11.88 -9.46 0.53
C GLU A 204 -12.62 -10.80 0.50
N HIS A 205 -13.12 -11.27 1.66
CA HIS A 205 -13.90 -12.50 1.78
C HIS A 205 -15.32 -12.32 1.21
N GLU A 206 -15.95 -11.17 1.47
CA GLU A 206 -17.24 -10.81 0.87
C GLU A 206 -17.13 -10.62 -0.64
N ARG A 207 -16.09 -9.96 -1.16
CA ARG A 207 -15.85 -9.87 -2.62
C ARG A 207 -15.62 -11.24 -3.26
N ARG A 208 -14.91 -12.16 -2.57
CA ARG A 208 -14.73 -13.54 -3.05
C ARG A 208 -16.06 -14.30 -3.08
N ASN A 209 -16.93 -14.09 -2.09
CA ASN A 209 -18.28 -14.66 -2.04
C ASN A 209 -19.22 -14.04 -3.09
N LEU A 210 -19.17 -12.73 -3.31
CA LEU A 210 -19.95 -12.04 -4.36
C LEU A 210 -19.52 -12.46 -5.78
N MET A 211 -18.22 -12.67 -6.01
CA MET A 211 -17.71 -13.21 -7.28
C MET A 211 -18.15 -14.67 -7.52
N GLN A 212 -18.25 -15.49 -6.47
CA GLN A 212 -18.80 -16.85 -6.58
C GLN A 212 -20.32 -16.86 -6.81
N VAL A 213 -21.08 -15.98 -6.15
CA VAL A 213 -22.53 -15.84 -6.32
C VAL A 213 -22.89 -15.22 -7.69
N GLY A 214 -22.06 -14.33 -8.23
CA GLY A 214 -22.21 -13.77 -9.58
C GLY A 214 -22.02 -14.82 -10.68
N ARG A 215 -21.10 -15.77 -10.49
CA ARG A 215 -20.90 -16.91 -11.42
C ARG A 215 -22.08 -17.87 -11.43
N ALA A 216 -22.81 -17.99 -10.32
CA ALA A 216 -24.01 -18.83 -10.22
C ALA A 216 -25.26 -18.22 -10.90
N ARG A 217 -25.26 -16.92 -11.22
CA ARG A 217 -26.38 -16.25 -11.92
C ARG A 217 -26.26 -16.25 -13.46
N LEU A 218 -25.18 -16.80 -14.01
CA LEU A 218 -24.93 -16.84 -15.47
C LEU A 218 -24.92 -18.27 -16.04
N LEU A 219 -25.79 -19.15 -15.54
CA LEU A 219 -26.17 -20.37 -16.27
C LEU A 219 -27.51 -20.09 -16.98
N PRO A 220 -27.60 -20.18 -18.32
CA PRO A 220 -28.86 -19.97 -19.01
C PRO A 220 -29.84 -21.09 -18.69
N ALA A 221 -31.03 -20.72 -18.23
CA ALA A 221 -32.18 -21.59 -18.14
C ALA A 221 -32.76 -21.83 -19.55
N GLU A 222 -32.15 -22.72 -20.32
CA GLU A 222 -32.76 -23.25 -21.55
C GLU A 222 -32.60 -24.77 -21.62
N ARG A 223 -33.48 -25.47 -20.91
CA ARG A 223 -33.95 -26.82 -21.27
C ARG A 223 -35.32 -27.03 -20.64
N GLN A 224 -36.37 -26.75 -21.40
CA GLN A 224 -37.66 -27.45 -21.35
C GLN A 224 -38.69 -26.79 -22.31
N ARG A 225 -38.73 -27.28 -23.55
CA ARG A 225 -39.97 -27.75 -24.20
C ARG A 225 -39.66 -28.30 -25.58
N ALA A 226 -39.65 -29.63 -25.69
CA ALA A 226 -39.98 -30.30 -26.94
C ALA A 226 -41.51 -30.38 -27.05
N PRO A 227 -42.10 -30.21 -28.25
CA PRO A 227 -43.32 -30.89 -28.60
C PRO A 227 -43.02 -32.08 -29.52
N GLN A 228 -43.85 -33.10 -29.35
CA GLN A 228 -43.74 -34.43 -29.93
C GLN A 228 -44.08 -34.43 -31.43
N ALA A 229 -43.52 -35.43 -32.12
CA ALA A 229 -43.88 -35.79 -33.48
C ALA A 229 -45.33 -36.26 -33.59
N GLY A 230 -45.96 -35.99 -34.74
CA GLY A 230 -47.14 -36.71 -35.23
C GLY A 230 -48.25 -35.81 -35.75
N GLU A 231 -48.32 -35.62 -37.06
CA GLU A 231 -49.48 -36.00 -37.89
C GLU A 231 -49.29 -35.47 -39.33
N VAL A 232 -49.25 -36.40 -40.28
CA VAL A 232 -49.48 -36.16 -41.71
C VAL A 232 -50.99 -36.25 -41.93
N PRO A 233 -51.60 -35.36 -42.74
CA PRO A 233 -52.29 -35.90 -43.89
C PRO A 233 -52.04 -35.15 -45.21
N VAL A 234 -51.96 -35.97 -46.24
CA VAL A 234 -52.07 -35.78 -47.69
C VAL A 234 -53.25 -34.89 -48.08
N LEU A 235 -53.20 -34.19 -49.23
CA LEU A 235 -54.16 -34.33 -50.34
C LEU A 235 -53.98 -33.23 -51.44
N TRP A 236 -53.76 -33.73 -52.66
CA TRP A 236 -53.77 -33.14 -54.03
C TRP A 236 -52.59 -32.30 -54.48
#